data_AF-A0A9X3STH1-F1
#
_entry.id   AF-A0A9X3STH1-F1
#
_cell.length_a   1.000
_cell.length_b   1.000
_cell.length_c   1.000
_cell.angle_alpha   90.00
_cell.angle_beta   90.00
_cell.angle_gamma   90.00
#
_symmetry.space_group_name_H-M   'P 1'
#
loop_
_entity.id
_entity.type
_entity.pdbx_description
1 polymer ?
#
loop_
_entity_poly.entity_id
_entity_poly.type
_entity_poly.pdbx_seq_one_letter_code
_entity_poly.pdbx_strand_id
1 'polypeptide(L)'
;MSDRSVDPEALAVFREIAQGRLDYLESLIDQMRNGNELGVEPGFGLLDSATTAREAYREFHRQTWSNLQDLRADLTGIIATLDGVSQRAVEDDETSAVHLSRGRD
;
A
#
# COMPACT_ATOMS: atom_id res chain seq x y z
N MET A 1 -26.99 -2.53 -22.38
CA MET A 1 -26.14 -2.78 -21.21
C MET A 1 -25.78 -1.43 -20.65
N SER A 2 -25.94 -1.23 -19.33
CA SER A 2 -25.59 0.05 -18.71
C SER A 2 -24.12 0.34 -18.98
N ASP A 3 -23.84 1.47 -19.61
CA ASP A 3 -22.50 1.96 -19.84
C ASP A 3 -21.85 2.15 -18.46
N ARG A 4 -21.03 1.19 -18.03
CA ARG A 4 -20.25 1.29 -16.80
C ARG A 4 -18.99 2.07 -17.17
N SER A 5 -19.13 3.36 -17.39
CA SER A 5 -17.96 4.22 -17.48
C SER A 5 -17.27 4.20 -16.13
N VAL A 6 -15.97 3.93 -16.14
CA VAL A 6 -15.13 4.06 -14.96
C VAL A 6 -15.08 5.55 -14.61
N ASP A 7 -15.31 5.90 -13.35
CA ASP A 7 -15.21 7.29 -12.88
C ASP A 7 -13.72 7.61 -12.63
N PRO A 8 -13.08 8.43 -13.49
CA PRO A 8 -11.65 8.73 -13.36
C PRO A 8 -11.35 9.59 -12.13
N GLU A 9 -12.29 10.43 -11.69
CA GLU A 9 -12.12 11.26 -10.51
C GLU A 9 -12.13 10.40 -9.25
N ALA A 10 -13.09 9.47 -9.15
CA ALA A 10 -13.14 8.52 -8.04
C ALA A 10 -11.88 7.63 -7.96
N LEU A 11 -11.35 7.18 -9.10
CA LEU A 11 -10.09 6.42 -9.14
C LEU A 11 -8.89 7.27 -8.68
N ALA A 12 -8.79 8.51 -9.12
CA ALA A 12 -7.73 9.42 -8.72
C ALA A 12 -7.75 9.70 -7.21
N VAL A 13 -8.93 9.98 -6.65
CA VAL A 13 -9.11 10.19 -5.20
C VAL A 13 -8.72 8.94 -4.42
N PHE A 14 -9.16 7.75 -4.85
CA PHE A 14 -8.83 6.53 -4.14
C PHE A 14 -7.33 6.19 -4.22
N ARG A 15 -6.69 6.46 -5.36
CA ARG A 15 -5.24 6.34 -5.54
C ARG A 15 -4.48 7.27 -4.59
N GLU A 16 -4.90 8.53 -4.47
CA GLU A 16 -4.28 9.49 -3.55
C GLU A 16 -4.40 9.05 -2.09
N ILE A 17 -5.58 8.56 -1.70
CA ILE A 17 -5.79 7.98 -0.36
C ILE A 17 -4.84 6.81 -0.14
N ALA A 18 -4.76 5.86 -1.08
CA ALA A 18 -3.88 4.70 -0.97
C ALA A 18 -2.40 5.11 -0.86
N GLN A 19 -1.97 6.09 -1.67
CA GLN A 19 -0.61 6.64 -1.60
C GLN A 19 -0.33 7.28 -0.23
N GLY A 20 -1.24 8.11 0.28
CA GLY A 20 -1.07 8.72 1.60
C GLY A 20 -1.01 7.69 2.74
N ARG A 21 -1.72 6.57 2.62
CA ARG A 21 -1.59 5.45 3.56
C ARG A 21 -0.25 4.74 3.43
N LEU A 22 0.23 4.53 2.22
CA LEU A 22 1.54 3.92 1.96
C LEU A 22 2.66 4.80 2.51
N ASP A 23 2.61 6.12 2.30
CA ASP A 23 3.61 7.06 2.79
C ASP A 23 3.67 7.06 4.33
N TYR A 24 2.51 7.06 4.99
CA TYR A 24 2.44 6.93 6.45
C TYR A 24 2.99 5.58 6.92
N LEU A 25 2.65 4.49 6.23
CA LEU A 25 3.16 3.17 6.55
C LEU A 25 4.69 3.08 6.43
N GLU A 26 5.27 3.66 5.38
CA GLU A 26 6.73 3.72 5.19
C GLU A 26 7.40 4.47 6.35
N SER A 27 6.78 5.52 6.90
CA SER A 27 7.30 6.21 8.09
C SER A 27 7.33 5.32 9.34
N LEU A 28 6.36 4.41 9.50
CA LEU A 28 6.32 3.45 10.60
C LEU A 28 7.35 2.34 10.40
N ILE A 29 7.48 1.83 9.16
CA ILE A 29 8.50 0.84 8.80
C ILE A 29 9.89 1.41 9.07
N ASP A 30 10.14 2.67 8.74
CA ASP A 30 11.42 3.32 9.01
C ASP A 30 11.73 3.33 10.50
N GLN A 31 10.79 3.71 11.37
CA GLN A 31 11.00 3.69 12.83
C GLN A 31 11.39 2.30 13.36
N MET A 32 10.88 1.23 12.75
CA MET A 32 11.16 -0.15 13.14
C MET A 32 12.48 -0.71 12.61
N ARG A 33 13.17 -0.03 11.68
CA ARG A 33 14.45 -0.50 11.15
C ARG A 33 15.51 -0.56 12.25
N ASN A 34 16.39 -1.55 12.16
CA ASN A 34 17.52 -1.69 13.06
C ASN A 34 18.31 -0.38 13.17
N GLY A 35 18.49 0.10 14.39
CA GLY A 35 19.19 1.36 14.68
C GLY A 35 18.26 2.58 14.85
N ASN A 36 17.00 2.48 14.44
CA ASN A 36 15.98 3.50 14.71
C ASN A 36 15.23 3.19 16.02
N GLU A 37 14.44 4.16 16.48
CA GLU A 37 13.83 4.19 17.82
C GLU A 37 13.09 2.90 18.20
N LEU A 38 12.35 2.30 17.27
CA LEU A 38 11.57 1.07 17.52
C LEU A 38 12.30 -0.20 17.04
N GLY A 39 13.45 -0.07 16.39
CA GLY A 39 14.26 -1.19 15.89
C GLY A 39 15.31 -1.70 16.87
N VAL A 40 15.42 -1.11 18.06
CA VAL A 40 16.38 -1.53 19.10
C VAL A 40 15.65 -2.33 20.18
N GLU A 41 16.28 -3.39 20.68
CA GLU A 41 15.74 -4.17 21.79
C GLU A 41 15.72 -3.33 23.09
N PRO A 42 14.60 -3.27 23.83
CA PRO A 42 14.55 -2.60 25.12
C PRO A 42 15.50 -3.22 26.15
N GLY A 43 15.98 -2.40 27.09
CA GLY A 43 16.78 -2.85 28.23
C GLY A 43 15.93 -3.57 29.27
N PHE A 44 15.64 -4.86 29.08
CA PHE A 44 14.79 -5.66 29.99
C PHE A 44 15.39 -5.95 31.39
N GLY A 45 16.65 -5.63 31.63
CA GLY A 45 17.34 -5.92 32.90
C GLY A 45 17.74 -7.39 33.07
N LEU A 46 17.97 -7.81 34.32
CA LEU A 46 18.56 -9.11 34.68
C LEU A 46 17.67 -9.97 35.60
N LEU A 47 16.42 -9.56 35.86
CA LEU A 47 15.49 -10.37 36.64
C LEU A 47 15.05 -11.61 35.84
N ASP A 48 14.59 -12.66 36.50
CA ASP A 48 14.16 -13.90 35.83
C ASP A 48 13.04 -13.64 34.78
N SER A 49 12.20 -12.64 35.02
CA SER A 49 11.16 -12.19 34.06
C SER A 49 11.71 -11.53 32.80
N ALA A 50 12.99 -11.12 32.79
CA ALA A 50 13.61 -10.42 31.66
C ALA A 50 13.76 -11.33 30.43
N THR A 51 13.95 -12.64 30.62
CA THR A 51 14.03 -13.61 29.51
C THR A 51 12.70 -13.71 28.80
N THR A 52 11.61 -13.92 29.56
CA THR A 52 10.25 -13.98 29.01
C THR A 52 9.83 -12.67 28.33
N ALA A 53 10.15 -11.51 28.94
CA ALA A 53 9.84 -10.21 28.34
C ALA A 53 10.57 -9.99 27.00
N ARG A 54 11.85 -10.41 26.93
CA ARG A 54 12.65 -10.35 25.70
C ARG A 54 12.11 -11.24 24.60
N GLU A 55 11.71 -12.47 24.92
CA GLU A 55 11.10 -13.38 23.96
C GLU A 55 9.77 -12.83 23.43
N ALA A 56 8.90 -12.36 24.33
CA ALA A 56 7.63 -11.73 23.96
C ALA A 56 7.83 -10.50 23.08
N TYR A 57 8.81 -9.65 23.40
CA TYR A 57 9.16 -8.49 22.59
C TYR A 57 9.63 -8.88 21.19
N ARG A 58 10.53 -9.87 21.07
CA ARG A 58 11.04 -10.33 19.77
C ARG A 58 9.93 -10.86 18.89
N GLU A 59 9.01 -11.62 19.47
CA GLU A 59 7.86 -12.16 18.75
C GLU A 59 6.91 -11.05 18.31
N PHE A 60 6.57 -10.12 19.21
CA PHE A 60 5.77 -8.95 18.88
C PHE A 60 6.40 -8.11 17.77
N HIS A 61 7.70 -7.82 17.88
CA HIS A 61 8.42 -7.01 16.90
C HIS A 61 8.45 -7.72 15.53
N ARG A 62 8.74 -9.02 15.49
CA ARG A 62 8.72 -9.84 14.27
C ARG A 62 7.34 -9.84 13.61
N GLN A 63 6.28 -10.06 14.37
CA GLN A 63 4.92 -10.10 13.85
C GLN A 63 4.50 -8.74 13.32
N THR A 64 4.77 -7.67 14.08
CA THR A 64 4.48 -6.29 13.66
C THR A 64 5.22 -5.97 12.37
N TRP A 65 6.51 -6.29 12.28
CA TRP A 65 7.29 -6.08 11.07
C TRP A 65 6.67 -6.79 9.86
N SER A 66 6.34 -8.09 9.99
CA SER A 66 5.70 -8.85 8.92
C SER A 66 4.40 -8.20 8.46
N ASN A 67 3.52 -7.86 9.40
CA ASN A 67 2.23 -7.24 9.10
C ASN A 67 2.39 -5.90 8.34
N LEU A 68 3.39 -5.09 8.69
CA LEU A 68 3.67 -3.84 7.98
C LEU A 68 4.19 -4.10 6.56
N GLN A 69 5.03 -5.12 6.35
CA GLN A 69 5.49 -5.48 5.01
C GLN A 69 4.35 -6.03 4.13
N ASP A 70 3.45 -6.83 4.71
CA ASP A 70 2.27 -7.35 4.00
C ASP A 70 1.36 -6.19 3.57
N LEU A 71 1.03 -5.28 4.49
CA LEU A 71 0.23 -4.11 4.18
C LEU A 71 0.88 -3.19 3.13
N ARG A 72 2.22 -3.09 3.14
CA ARG A 72 2.98 -2.34 2.14
C ARG A 72 2.82 -2.95 0.75
N ALA A 73 2.93 -4.28 0.66
CA ALA A 73 2.73 -5.00 -0.59
C ALA A 73 1.29 -4.84 -1.10
N ASP A 74 0.31 -4.95 -0.22
CA ASP A 74 -1.10 -4.77 -0.55
C ASP A 74 -1.40 -3.36 -1.10
N LEU A 75 -0.93 -2.31 -0.41
CA LEU A 75 -1.12 -0.92 -0.85
C LEU A 75 -0.43 -0.64 -2.19
N THR A 76 0.78 -1.17 -2.38
CA THR A 76 1.49 -1.07 -3.66
C THR A 76 0.73 -1.77 -4.78
N GLY A 77 0.16 -2.95 -4.51
CA GLY A 77 -0.67 -3.70 -5.46
C GLY A 77 -1.98 -2.98 -5.80
N ILE A 78 -2.61 -2.35 -4.81
CA ILE A 78 -3.80 -1.51 -5.01
C ILE A 78 -3.48 -0.35 -5.94
N ILE A 79 -2.42 0.42 -5.65
CA ILE A 79 -2.01 1.56 -6.47
C ILE A 79 -1.72 1.12 -7.90
N ALA A 80 -0.93 0.06 -8.09
CA ALA A 80 -0.64 -0.47 -9.42
C ALA A 80 -1.90 -0.92 -10.18
N THR A 81 -2.88 -1.50 -9.48
CA THR A 81 -4.15 -1.89 -10.08
C THR A 81 -4.96 -0.66 -10.52
N LEU A 82 -5.02 0.38 -9.70
CA LEU A 82 -5.71 1.63 -10.02
C LEU A 82 -5.08 2.34 -11.22
N ASP A 83 -3.74 2.41 -11.25
CA ASP A 83 -3.00 2.98 -12.37
C ASP A 83 -3.29 2.19 -13.66
N GLY A 84 -3.30 0.85 -13.59
CA GLY A 84 -3.62 -0.01 -14.72
C GLY A 84 -5.07 0.08 -15.21
N VAL A 85 -6.05 0.26 -14.30
CA VAL A 85 -7.45 0.51 -14.70
C VAL A 85 -7.59 1.87 -15.36
N SER A 86 -6.95 2.90 -14.81
CA SER A 86 -7.01 4.27 -15.34
C SER A 86 -6.40 4.35 -16.75
N GLN A 87 -5.27 3.67 -16.98
CA GLN A 87 -4.65 3.59 -18.29
C GLN A 87 -5.57 2.93 -19.33
N ARG A 88 -6.17 1.77 -18.99
CA ARG A 88 -7.08 1.06 -19.91
C ARG A 88 -8.31 1.89 -20.28
N ALA A 89 -8.85 2.66 -19.33
CA ALA A 89 -9.99 3.53 -19.59
C ALA A 89 -9.66 4.59 -20.66
N VAL A 90 -8.46 5.17 -20.63
CA VAL A 90 -8.00 6.12 -21.66
C VAL A 90 -7.84 5.45 -23.02
N GLU A 91 -7.23 4.25 -23.06
CA GLU A 91 -7.03 3.49 -24.30
C GLU A 91 -8.36 3.08 -24.97
N ASP A 92 -9.35 2.69 -24.16
CA ASP A 92 -10.69 2.32 -24.64
C ASP A 92 -11.44 3.54 -25.22
N ASP A 93 -11.33 4.71 -24.58
CA ASP A 93 -11.92 5.96 -25.06
C ASP A 93 -11.30 6.42 -26.39
N GLU A 94 -9.97 6.39 -26.52
CA GLU A 94 -9.27 6.71 -27.76
C GLU A 94 -9.66 5.77 -28.90
N THR A 95 -9.73 4.47 -28.63
CA THR A 95 -10.13 3.45 -29.60
C THR A 95 -11.57 3.68 -30.07
N SER A 96 -12.48 3.97 -29.14
CA SER A 96 -13.88 4.27 -29.43
C SER A 96 -14.02 5.53 -30.29
N ALA A 97 -13.26 6.59 -29.99
CA ALA A 97 -13.25 7.83 -30.77
C ALA A 97 -12.78 7.59 -32.22
N VAL A 98 -11.75 6.78 -32.43
CA VAL A 98 -11.25 6.41 -33.77
C VAL A 98 -12.28 5.61 -34.57
N HIS A 99 -13.01 4.70 -33.93
CA HIS A 99 -14.06 3.93 -34.62
C HIS A 99 -15.24 4.81 -35.04
N LEU A 100 -15.63 5.78 -34.21
CA LEU A 100 -16.70 6.74 -34.51
C LEU A 100 -16.31 7.71 -35.64
N SER A 101 -15.04 8.12 -35.72
CA SER A 101 -14.58 9.00 -36.79
C SER A 101 -14.53 8.28 -38.15
N ARG A 102 -14.20 6.98 -38.16
CA ARG A 102 -14.13 6.17 -39.39
C ARG A 102 -15.48 5.71 -39.94
N GLY A 103 -16.54 5.66 -39.12
CA GLY A 103 -17.88 5.29 -39.56
C GLY A 103 -18.70 6.43 -40.18
N ARG A 104 -18.12 7.63 -40.29
CA ARG A 104 -18.79 8.86 -40.77
C ARG A 104 -18.37 9.31 -42.18
N ASP A 105 -17.46 8.58 -42.81
CA ASP A 105 -17.04 8.73 -44.22
C ASP A 105 -17.65 7.60 -45.07
#